data_AF-A0A525CEM5-F1
#
_entry.id   AF-A0A525CEM5-F1
#
_cell.length_a   1.000
_cell.length_b   1.000
_cell.length_c   1.000
_cell.angle_alpha   90.00
_cell.angle_beta   90.00
_cell.angle_gamma   90.00
#
_symmetry.space_group_name_H-M   'P 1'
#
loop_
_entity.id
_entity.type
_entity.pdbx_description
1 polymer ?
#
loop_
_entity_poly.entity_id
_entity_poly.type
_entity_poly.pdbx_seq_one_letter_code
_entity_poly.pdbx_strand_id
1 'polypeptide(L)'
;FWNNAQDHQLAFLQNGCVIGQTWDGPILTMKKEGKPVSYMAPKEGAMTWVDSMGIVKNAENVEQAYAFMNWAYTPEAGALMADSTGYNSVVIGAADLLDEATRKNFNEAYPEDALANLWWYVSEPEWFVPARTEYRDKFQAA
;
A
#
# COMPACT_ATOMS: atom_id res chain seq x y z
N PHE A 1 -7.46 16.29 0.27
CA PHE A 1 -6.44 15.22 0.10
C PHE A 1 -7.02 13.93 0.59
N TRP A 2 -6.84 12.87 -0.18
CA TRP A 2 -7.30 11.51 0.16
C TRP A 2 -6.27 10.91 1.11
N ASN A 3 -6.71 10.49 2.30
CA ASN A 3 -5.80 10.04 3.36
C ASN A 3 -6.09 8.60 3.80
N ASN A 4 -6.97 7.90 3.10
CA ASN A 4 -7.30 6.51 3.39
C ASN A 4 -7.73 5.77 2.11
N ALA A 5 -7.81 4.44 2.21
CA ALA A 5 -8.17 3.55 1.10
C ALA A 5 -9.56 3.86 0.52
N GLN A 6 -10.55 4.13 1.37
CA GLN A 6 -11.92 4.40 0.96
C GLN A 6 -12.02 5.70 0.14
N ASP A 7 -11.34 6.74 0.59
CA ASP A 7 -11.25 8.03 -0.09
C ASP A 7 -10.66 7.89 -1.49
N HIS A 8 -9.61 7.06 -1.64
CA HIS A 8 -9.04 6.76 -2.95
C HIS A 8 -10.06 6.07 -3.87
N GLN A 9 -10.82 5.09 -3.38
CA GLN A 9 -11.84 4.43 -4.20
C GLN A 9 -12.96 5.40 -4.60
N LEU A 10 -13.49 6.18 -3.65
CA LEU A 10 -14.55 7.15 -3.90
C LEU A 10 -14.11 8.25 -4.88
N ALA A 11 -12.83 8.63 -4.88
CA ALA A 11 -12.29 9.59 -5.82
C ALA A 11 -12.57 9.20 -7.28
N PHE A 12 -12.28 7.95 -7.64
CA PHE A 12 -12.44 7.43 -9.00
C PHE A 12 -13.86 6.94 -9.30
N LEU A 13 -14.59 6.47 -8.29
CA LEU A 13 -15.94 5.94 -8.49
C LEU A 13 -17.04 7.03 -8.53
N GLN A 14 -16.89 8.08 -7.73
CA GLN A 14 -17.97 9.04 -7.47
C GLN A 14 -17.55 10.50 -7.68
N ASN A 15 -16.29 10.83 -7.43
CA ASN A 15 -15.83 12.23 -7.44
C ASN A 15 -15.18 12.66 -8.76
N GLY A 16 -15.35 11.87 -9.84
CA GLY A 16 -14.92 12.22 -11.18
C GLY A 16 -13.39 12.24 -11.38
N CYS A 17 -12.61 11.64 -10.47
CA CYS A 17 -11.16 11.52 -10.65
C CYS A 17 -10.87 10.55 -11.81
N VAL A 18 -10.20 11.06 -12.85
CA VAL A 18 -9.76 10.25 -14.00
C VAL A 18 -8.31 9.79 -13.85
N ILE A 19 -7.50 10.59 -13.16
CA ILE A 19 -6.10 10.32 -12.85
C ILE A 19 -5.75 10.97 -11.51
N GLY A 20 -4.93 10.29 -10.70
CA GLY A 20 -4.52 10.80 -9.40
C GLY A 20 -3.52 9.89 -8.71
N GLN A 21 -2.77 10.46 -7.76
CA GLN A 21 -1.91 9.69 -6.88
C GLN A 21 -2.75 8.90 -5.88
N THR A 22 -2.42 7.61 -5.73
CA THR A 22 -3.11 6.69 -4.83
C THR A 22 -2.14 5.69 -4.20
N TRP A 23 -2.61 4.99 -3.18
CA TRP A 23 -2.03 3.71 -2.78
C TRP A 23 -2.43 2.62 -3.79
N ASP A 24 -1.60 1.59 -3.94
CA ASP A 24 -1.82 0.51 -4.90
C ASP A 24 -3.01 -0.37 -4.52
N GLY A 25 -3.08 -0.84 -3.28
CA GLY A 25 -4.10 -1.77 -2.78
C GLY A 25 -5.54 -1.40 -3.13
N PRO A 26 -6.03 -0.17 -2.84
CA PRO A 26 -7.40 0.24 -3.16
C PRO A 26 -7.75 0.17 -4.65
N ILE A 27 -6.81 0.56 -5.53
CA ILE A 27 -7.01 0.56 -6.98
C ILE A 27 -6.90 -0.86 -7.54
N LEU A 28 -5.95 -1.66 -7.06
CA LEU A 28 -5.77 -3.05 -7.48
C LEU A 28 -6.96 -3.93 -7.06
N THR A 29 -7.54 -3.67 -5.88
CA THR A 29 -8.78 -4.33 -5.43
C THR A 29 -9.95 -3.96 -6.34
N MET A 30 -10.16 -2.68 -6.63
CA MET A 30 -11.21 -2.26 -7.57
C MET A 30 -11.01 -2.87 -8.97
N LYS A 31 -9.77 -2.94 -9.45
CA LYS A 31 -9.45 -3.59 -10.72
C LYS A 31 -9.78 -5.08 -10.70
N LYS A 32 -9.46 -5.78 -9.61
CA LYS A 32 -9.82 -7.20 -9.40
C LYS A 32 -11.34 -7.42 -9.36
N GLU A 33 -12.10 -6.46 -8.86
CA GLU A 33 -13.57 -6.42 -8.92
C GLU A 33 -14.14 -6.06 -10.31
N GLY A 34 -13.29 -5.91 -11.32
CA GLY A 34 -13.68 -5.61 -12.70
C GLY A 34 -14.02 -4.14 -12.95
N LYS A 35 -13.64 -3.22 -12.05
CA LYS A 35 -13.77 -1.77 -12.33
C LYS A 35 -12.75 -1.34 -13.38
N PRO A 36 -13.09 -0.38 -14.27
CA PRO A 36 -12.21 0.06 -15.35
C PRO A 36 -11.14 1.05 -14.85
N VAL A 37 -10.36 0.63 -13.87
CA VAL A 37 -9.26 1.40 -13.27
C VAL A 37 -7.95 0.66 -13.44
N SER A 38 -6.84 1.38 -13.35
CA SER A 38 -5.51 0.79 -13.35
C SER A 38 -4.57 1.59 -12.46
N TYR A 39 -3.59 0.88 -11.92
CA TYR A 39 -2.49 1.45 -11.13
C TYR A 39 -1.19 1.15 -11.86
N MET A 40 -0.23 2.08 -11.79
CA MET A 40 1.08 1.93 -12.39
C MET A 40 2.09 2.76 -11.60
N ALA A 41 3.25 2.18 -11.33
CA ALA A 41 4.40 2.88 -10.79
C ALA A 41 4.88 3.95 -11.80
N PRO A 42 5.08 5.21 -11.37
CA PRO A 42 5.59 6.25 -12.24
C PRO A 42 7.06 5.98 -12.61
N LYS A 43 7.46 6.38 -13.83
CA LYS A 43 8.82 6.19 -14.35
C LYS A 43 9.89 6.91 -13.53
N GLU A 44 9.52 7.98 -12.84
CA GLU A 44 10.40 8.74 -11.95
C GLU A 44 10.76 7.97 -10.67
N GLY A 45 9.95 6.97 -10.33
CA GLY A 45 10.08 6.14 -9.13
C GLY A 45 8.85 6.25 -8.23
N ALA A 46 8.42 5.12 -7.67
CA ALA A 46 7.22 5.06 -6.82
C ALA A 46 7.59 5.30 -5.35
N MET A 47 6.83 6.15 -4.67
CA MET A 47 6.93 6.28 -3.21
C MET A 47 6.53 4.95 -2.55
N THR A 48 7.35 4.46 -1.64
CA THR A 48 7.18 3.13 -1.01
C THR A 48 7.37 3.21 0.49
N TRP A 49 6.55 2.48 1.23
CA TRP A 49 6.70 2.27 2.68
C TRP A 49 6.37 0.81 2.99
N VAL A 50 6.72 0.39 4.21
CA VAL A 50 6.39 -0.93 4.74
C VAL A 50 5.75 -0.74 6.11
N ASP A 51 4.57 -1.33 6.27
CA ASP A 51 3.92 -1.42 7.56
C ASP A 51 4.38 -2.70 8.28
N SER A 52 4.60 -2.59 9.59
CA SER A 52 5.05 -3.70 10.43
C SER A 52 4.14 -3.89 11.62
N MET A 53 3.94 -5.14 12.05
CA MET A 53 3.24 -5.45 13.30
C MET A 53 4.13 -5.13 14.51
N GLY A 54 3.58 -4.42 15.49
CA GLY A 54 4.22 -4.12 16.77
C GLY A 54 3.35 -4.54 17.95
N ILE A 55 3.98 -5.07 19.00
CA ILE A 55 3.32 -5.39 20.27
C ILE A 55 3.58 -4.23 21.24
N VAL A 56 2.51 -3.60 21.75
CA VAL A 56 2.63 -2.51 22.72
C VAL A 56 3.13 -3.03 24.07
N LYS A 57 3.91 -2.22 24.79
CA LYS A 57 4.57 -2.61 26.05
C LYS A 57 3.62 -3.20 27.11
N ASN A 58 2.38 -2.73 27.14
CA ASN A 58 1.37 -3.12 28.14
C ASN A 58 0.30 -4.07 27.55
N ALA A 59 0.61 -4.79 26.47
CA ALA A 59 -0.32 -5.75 25.90
C ALA A 59 -0.63 -6.87 26.91
N GLU A 60 -1.91 -7.19 27.09
CA GLU A 60 -2.36 -8.23 28.03
C GLU A 60 -2.24 -9.65 27.42
N ASN A 61 -2.43 -9.77 26.10
CA ASN A 61 -2.48 -11.03 25.36
C ASN A 61 -1.23 -11.25 24.50
N VAL A 62 -0.04 -11.18 25.12
CA VAL A 62 1.25 -11.22 24.41
C VAL A 62 1.45 -12.54 23.65
N GLU A 63 1.14 -13.67 24.27
CA GLU A 63 1.28 -15.00 23.65
C GLU A 63 0.41 -15.16 22.39
N GLN A 64 -0.83 -14.66 22.44
CA GLN A 64 -1.76 -14.70 21.31
C GLN A 64 -1.31 -13.74 20.20
N ALA A 65 -0.76 -12.58 20.55
CA ALA A 65 -0.17 -11.66 19.58
C ALA A 65 1.00 -12.33 18.84
N TYR A 66 1.90 -13.01 19.55
CA TYR A 66 2.98 -13.78 18.91
C TYR A 66 2.45 -14.93 18.04
N ALA A 67 1.45 -15.68 18.52
CA ALA A 67 0.83 -16.74 17.74
C ALA A 67 0.24 -16.21 16.42
N PHE A 68 -0.44 -15.06 16.46
CA PHE A 68 -0.95 -14.40 15.27
C PHE A 68 0.18 -13.90 14.36
N MET A 69 1.21 -13.23 14.89
CA MET A 69 2.34 -12.75 14.09
C MET A 69 3.08 -13.90 13.39
N ASN A 70 3.30 -15.01 14.09
CA ASN A 70 3.94 -16.20 13.52
C ASN A 70 3.14 -16.78 12.34
N TRP A 71 1.81 -16.82 12.46
CA TRP A 71 0.94 -17.24 11.36
C TRP A 71 0.90 -16.21 10.23
N ALA A 72 0.76 -14.92 10.55
CA ALA A 72 0.66 -13.86 9.55
C ALA A 72 1.94 -13.70 8.70
N TYR A 73 3.08 -14.19 9.19
CA TYR A 73 4.34 -14.24 8.44
C TYR A 73 4.60 -15.58 7.72
N THR A 74 3.61 -16.46 7.56
CA THR A 74 3.75 -17.61 6.65
C THR A 74 3.48 -17.22 5.19
N PRO A 75 4.04 -17.94 4.20
CA PRO A 75 3.77 -17.68 2.78
C PRO A 75 2.28 -17.65 2.44
N GLU A 76 1.48 -18.56 3.00
CA GLU A 76 0.05 -18.68 2.74
C GLU A 76 -0.71 -17.46 3.27
N ALA A 77 -0.39 -17.00 4.49
CA ALA A 77 -1.01 -15.83 5.07
C ALA A 77 -0.60 -14.55 4.32
N GLY A 78 0.67 -14.46 3.91
CA GLY A 78 1.17 -13.37 3.08
C GLY A 78 0.46 -13.28 1.73
N ALA A 79 0.25 -14.41 1.07
CA ALA A 79 -0.48 -14.47 -0.20
C ALA A 79 -1.96 -14.14 -0.02
N LEU A 80 -2.60 -14.67 1.03
CA LEU A 80 -3.98 -14.33 1.39
C LEU A 80 -4.17 -12.83 1.61
N MET A 81 -3.23 -12.18 2.31
CA MET A 81 -3.25 -10.74 2.53
C MET A 81 -3.16 -9.98 1.21
N ALA A 82 -2.22 -10.35 0.34
CA ALA A 82 -2.04 -9.70 -0.95
C ALA A 82 -3.25 -9.88 -1.87
N ASP A 83 -3.78 -11.10 -1.97
CA ASP A 83 -4.93 -11.40 -2.80
C ASP A 83 -6.21 -10.68 -2.33
N SER A 84 -6.36 -10.46 -1.01
CA SER A 84 -7.56 -9.84 -0.45
C SER A 84 -7.53 -8.31 -0.41
N THR A 85 -6.33 -7.72 -0.29
CA THR A 85 -6.19 -6.27 -0.08
C THR A 85 -5.59 -5.52 -1.26
N GLY A 86 -4.94 -6.25 -2.18
CA GLY A 86 -4.14 -5.68 -3.26
C GLY A 86 -2.79 -5.10 -2.82
N TYR A 87 -2.46 -5.10 -1.52
CA TYR A 87 -1.13 -4.67 -1.04
C TYR A 87 -0.11 -5.80 -1.18
N ASN A 88 1.14 -5.44 -1.41
CA ASN A 88 2.19 -6.44 -1.63
C ASN A 88 2.67 -7.02 -0.31
N SER A 89 2.83 -8.35 -0.26
CA SER A 89 3.43 -9.04 0.88
C SER A 89 4.95 -9.00 0.80
N VAL A 90 5.59 -8.74 1.95
CA VAL A 90 7.05 -8.87 2.13
C VAL A 90 7.48 -10.25 2.60
N VAL A 91 6.53 -11.18 2.79
CA VAL A 91 6.82 -12.55 3.24
C VAL A 91 7.45 -13.35 2.12
N ILE A 92 8.63 -13.92 2.39
CA ILE A 92 9.36 -14.78 1.45
C ILE A 92 8.47 -15.97 1.07
N GLY A 93 8.31 -16.22 -0.23
CA GLY A 93 7.49 -17.31 -0.79
C GLY A 93 6.01 -16.99 -0.98
N ALA A 94 5.50 -15.87 -0.44
CA ALA A 94 4.10 -15.48 -0.65
C ALA A 94 3.79 -15.21 -2.14
N ALA A 95 4.74 -14.63 -2.87
CA ALA A 95 4.60 -14.35 -4.30
C ALA A 95 4.32 -15.61 -5.14
N ASP A 96 4.79 -16.79 -4.71
CA ASP A 96 4.57 -18.05 -5.43
C ASP A 96 3.13 -18.57 -5.26
N LEU A 97 2.42 -18.09 -4.24
CA LEU A 97 1.07 -18.55 -3.87
C LEU A 97 -0.04 -17.58 -4.29
N LEU A 98 0.29 -16.43 -4.88
CA LEU A 98 -0.69 -15.45 -5.37
C LEU A 98 -1.59 -16.05 -6.46
N ASP A 99 -2.86 -15.66 -6.43
CA ASP A 99 -3.80 -15.96 -7.51
C ASP A 99 -3.40 -15.27 -8.84
N GLU A 100 -3.94 -15.79 -9.95
CA GLU A 100 -3.58 -15.33 -11.30
C GLU A 100 -3.89 -13.84 -11.49
N ALA A 101 -5.03 -13.37 -10.98
CA ALA A 101 -5.46 -11.98 -11.13
C ALA A 101 -4.52 -11.02 -10.38
N THR A 102 -4.13 -11.36 -9.16
CA THR A 102 -3.24 -10.57 -8.31
C THR A 102 -1.83 -10.56 -8.87
N ARG A 103 -1.31 -11.71 -9.31
CA ARG A 103 -0.01 -11.80 -10.00
C ARG A 103 0.03 -10.96 -11.27
N LYS A 104 -1.01 -11.02 -12.10
CA LYS A 104 -1.12 -10.22 -13.32
C LYS A 104 -1.15 -8.72 -12.98
N ASN A 105 -2.01 -8.33 -12.05
CA ASN A 105 -2.17 -6.94 -11.63
C ASN A 105 -0.86 -6.37 -11.04
N PHE A 106 -0.12 -7.16 -10.27
CA PHE A 106 1.21 -6.78 -9.76
C PHE A 106 2.21 -6.49 -10.89
N ASN A 107 2.32 -7.38 -11.87
CA ASN A 107 3.24 -7.21 -12.99
C ASN A 107 2.88 -6.00 -13.87
N GLU A 108 1.59 -5.68 -14.01
CA GLU A 108 1.13 -4.49 -14.70
C GLU A 108 1.37 -3.20 -13.89
N ALA A 109 1.25 -3.28 -12.56
CA ALA A 109 1.49 -2.17 -11.64
C ALA A 109 2.97 -1.80 -11.56
N TYR A 110 3.86 -2.80 -11.56
CA TYR A 110 5.30 -2.63 -11.39
C TYR A 110 6.06 -3.28 -12.56
N PRO A 111 5.96 -2.73 -13.78
CA PRO A 111 6.63 -3.28 -14.95
C PRO A 111 8.14 -3.01 -14.94
N GLU A 112 8.88 -3.75 -15.75
CA GLU A 112 10.30 -3.52 -16.04
C GLU A 112 11.16 -3.41 -14.77
N ASP A 113 11.83 -2.27 -14.56
CA ASP A 113 12.71 -2.00 -13.42
C ASP A 113 12.01 -1.17 -12.32
N ALA A 114 10.68 -1.05 -12.34
CA ALA A 114 9.93 -0.24 -11.38
C ALA A 114 10.25 -0.59 -9.91
N LEU A 115 10.41 -1.88 -9.60
CA LEU A 115 10.78 -2.35 -8.26
C LEU A 115 12.21 -1.96 -7.86
N ALA A 116 13.11 -1.76 -8.82
CA ALA A 116 14.45 -1.24 -8.56
C ALA A 116 14.46 0.29 -8.38
N ASN A 117 13.40 0.98 -8.84
CA ASN A 117 13.26 2.44 -8.78
C ASN A 117 12.27 2.90 -7.68
N LEU A 118 12.20 2.18 -6.56
CA LEU A 118 11.34 2.55 -5.42
C LEU A 118 11.99 3.60 -4.52
N TRP A 119 11.20 4.59 -4.11
CA TRP A 119 11.59 5.69 -3.23
C TRP A 119 11.06 5.44 -1.82
N TRP A 120 11.92 4.88 -0.97
CA TRP A 120 11.57 4.54 0.40
C TRP A 120 11.24 5.77 1.23
N TYR A 121 10.11 5.73 1.93
CA TYR A 121 9.72 6.72 2.91
C TYR A 121 10.67 6.63 4.11
N VAL A 122 11.62 7.55 4.17
CA VAL A 122 12.64 7.60 5.21
C VAL A 122 12.16 8.33 6.46
N SER A 123 12.89 8.16 7.56
CA SER A 123 12.67 8.96 8.76
C SER A 123 12.81 10.45 8.42
N GLU A 124 11.77 11.22 8.73
CA GLU A 124 11.75 12.67 8.55
C GLU A 124 12.60 13.33 9.66
N PRO A 125 13.53 14.25 9.32
CA PRO A 125 14.24 15.01 10.34
C PRO A 125 13.29 15.96 11.06
N GLU A 126 13.56 16.25 12.34
CA GLU A 126 12.65 17.03 13.20
C GLU A 126 12.25 18.39 12.61
N TRP A 127 13.16 19.04 11.87
CA TRP A 127 12.89 20.34 11.24
C TRP A 127 11.92 20.25 10.05
N PHE A 128 11.84 19.10 9.38
CA PHE A 128 11.08 18.96 8.14
C PHE A 128 9.58 18.85 8.40
N VAL A 129 9.18 18.17 9.47
CA VAL A 129 7.78 17.98 9.85
C VAL A 129 7.00 19.30 9.98
N PRO A 130 7.46 20.32 10.75
CA PRO A 130 6.74 21.59 10.86
C PRO A 130 6.75 22.36 9.53
N ALA A 131 7.86 22.37 8.80
CA ALA A 131 7.94 23.04 7.51
C ALA A 131 6.98 22.43 6.48
N ARG A 132 6.98 21.10 6.32
CA ARG A 132 6.05 20.37 5.44
C ARG A 132 4.60 20.64 5.83
N THR A 133 4.30 20.68 7.12
CA THR A 133 2.97 20.98 7.64
C THR A 133 2.51 22.38 7.25
N GLU A 134 3.36 23.39 7.43
CA GLU A 134 3.06 24.77 7.03
C GLU A 134 2.74 24.87 5.54
N TYR A 135 3.57 24.29 4.67
CA TYR A 135 3.33 24.35 3.22
C TYR A 135 2.09 23.56 2.79
N ARG A 136 1.83 22.40 3.39
CA ARG A 136 0.61 21.62 3.16
C ARG A 136 -0.63 22.46 3.50
N ASP A 137 -0.63 23.12 4.65
CA ASP A 137 -1.80 23.87 5.12
C ASP A 137 -2.05 25.10 4.25
N LYS A 138 -0.99 25.80 3.83
CA LYS A 138 -1.10 26.89 2.83
C LYS A 138 -1.69 26.41 1.51
N PHE A 139 -1.26 25.24 1.03
CA PHE A 139 -1.77 24.67 -0.21
C PHE A 139 -3.25 24.25 -0.08
N GLN A 140 -3.68 23.74 1.08
CA GLN A 140 -5.06 23.34 1.31
C GLN A 140 -6.04 24.50 1.46
N ALA A 141 -5.55 25.66 1.90
CA ALA A 141 -6.36 26.87 2.08
C ALA A 141 -6.52 27.70 0.80
N ALA A 142 -5.72 27.43 -0.23
CA ALA A 142 -5.76 28.11 -1.53
C ALA A 142 -6.84 27.52 -2.45
#